data_AF-A0A8H2XCT2-F1
#
_entry.id   AF-A0A8H2XCT2-F1
#
_cell.length_a   1.000
_cell.length_b   1.000
_cell.length_c   1.000
_cell.angle_alpha   90.00
_cell.angle_beta   90.00
_cell.angle_gamma   90.00
#
_symmetry.space_group_name_H-M   'P 1'
#
loop_
_entity.id
_entity.type
_entity.pdbx_description
1 polymer ?
#
loop_
_entity_poly.entity_id
_entity_poly.type
_entity_poly.pdbx_seq_one_letter_code
_entity_poly.pdbx_strand_id
1 'polypeptide(L)'
;MELHTSTSEFRLGSFVVELLCLIPLHLAVTINNKFIPLRNGIWDPEYERGLVGATTSEVIDSLSLGWYESLLRTYMASKPVRVVSSMGEQSVGKSYCLNHFADTSFAGSAMRTTEGIWLSCTPTADYLLISLDFEGMQSIERSPQEDMLLVLFNTAISNL
;
A
#
# COMPACT_ATOMS: atom_id res chain seq x y z
N MET A 1 35.71 26.98 18.80
CA MET A 1 34.63 26.42 19.65
C MET A 1 34.04 25.26 18.85
N GLU A 2 34.62 24.08 19.00
CA GLU A 2 34.13 22.87 18.32
C GLU A 2 32.84 22.43 19.02
N LEU A 3 31.71 22.60 18.34
CA LEU A 3 30.46 21.95 18.74
C LEU A 3 30.64 20.45 18.48
N HIS A 4 31.08 19.72 19.50
CA HIS A 4 30.87 18.28 19.53
C HIS A 4 29.36 18.03 19.58
N THR A 5 28.73 17.94 18.41
CA THR A 5 27.38 17.42 18.28
C THR A 5 27.44 15.94 18.62
N SER A 6 27.27 15.61 19.91
CA SER A 6 27.08 14.25 20.41
C SER A 6 25.75 13.73 19.86
N THR A 7 25.76 13.32 18.60
CA THR A 7 24.62 12.64 17.98
C THR A 7 24.66 11.18 18.42
N SER A 8 23.49 10.65 18.77
CA SER A 8 23.36 9.24 19.18
C SER A 8 23.82 8.32 18.04
N GLU A 9 24.69 7.36 18.35
CA GLU A 9 25.06 6.29 17.41
C GLU A 9 23.85 5.38 17.10
N PHE A 10 22.92 5.25 18.07
CA PHE A 10 21.68 4.49 17.89
C PHE A 10 20.66 5.28 17.09
N ARG A 11 20.21 4.70 15.98
CA ARG A 11 19.18 5.25 15.10
C ARG A 11 17.77 4.84 15.52
N LEU A 12 17.40 5.12 16.78
CA LEU A 12 16.09 4.75 17.32
C LEU A 12 14.93 5.30 16.46
N GLY A 13 15.06 6.53 15.94
CA GLY A 13 14.06 7.12 15.05
C GLY A 13 13.87 6.31 13.76
N SER A 14 14.97 5.92 13.10
CA SER A 14 14.93 5.08 11.90
C SER A 14 14.29 3.72 12.21
N PHE A 15 14.69 3.09 13.31
CA PHE A 15 14.12 1.82 13.75
C PHE A 15 12.61 1.90 14.02
N VAL A 16 12.13 2.96 14.68
CA VAL A 16 10.69 3.16 14.92
C VAL A 16 9.95 3.35 13.60
N VAL A 17 10.52 4.10 12.65
CA VAL A 17 9.88 4.27 11.33
C VAL A 17 9.84 2.95 10.57
N GLU A 18 10.92 2.19 10.55
CA GLU A 18 10.97 0.85 9.95
C GLU A 18 9.92 -0.08 10.58
N LEU A 19 9.76 -0.05 11.90
CA LEU A 19 8.72 -0.82 12.61
C LEU A 19 7.30 -0.42 12.20
N LEU A 20 7.01 0.89 12.08
CA LEU A 20 5.69 1.37 11.64
C LEU A 20 5.39 0.98 10.19
N CYS A 21 6.43 0.99 9.36
CA CYS A 21 6.39 0.60 7.96
C CYS A 21 6.03 -0.88 7.73
N LEU A 22 6.21 -1.74 8.74
CA LEU A 22 5.78 -3.15 8.69
C LEU A 22 4.26 -3.31 8.71
N ILE A 23 3.47 -2.29 9.06
CA ILE A 23 2.01 -2.41 9.16
C ILE A 23 1.36 -2.14 7.79
N PRO A 24 0.80 -3.16 7.10
CA PRO A 24 0.19 -2.94 5.80
C PRO A 24 -1.04 -2.03 5.89
N LEU A 25 -1.25 -1.21 4.85
CA LEU A 25 -2.43 -0.38 4.67
C LEU A 25 -3.30 -0.96 3.56
N HIS A 26 -4.58 -1.21 3.84
CA HIS A 26 -5.53 -1.65 2.84
C HIS A 26 -5.98 -0.44 1.99
N LEU A 27 -5.76 -0.47 0.67
CA LEU A 27 -6.02 0.67 -0.21
C LEU A 27 -7.41 0.64 -0.83
N ALA A 28 -7.85 -0.51 -1.31
CA ALA A 28 -9.08 -0.63 -2.08
C ALA A 28 -9.56 -2.08 -2.14
N VAL A 29 -10.86 -2.27 -2.29
CA VAL A 29 -11.48 -3.57 -2.59
C VAL A 29 -12.27 -3.49 -3.90
N THR A 30 -12.42 -4.62 -4.58
CA THR A 30 -13.33 -4.73 -5.73
C THR A 30 -14.52 -5.60 -5.34
N ILE A 31 -15.70 -4.99 -5.24
CA ILE A 31 -16.92 -5.67 -4.80
C ILE A 31 -18.08 -5.19 -5.65
N ASN A 32 -18.93 -6.12 -6.10
CA ASN A 32 -20.11 -5.83 -6.92
C ASN A 32 -19.77 -5.02 -8.19
N ASN A 33 -18.68 -5.38 -8.87
CA ASN A 33 -18.18 -4.70 -10.07
C ASN A 33 -17.73 -3.24 -9.87
N LYS A 34 -17.48 -2.82 -8.63
CA LYS A 34 -16.99 -1.49 -8.29
C LYS A 34 -15.59 -1.56 -7.72
N PHE A 35 -14.78 -0.55 -8.03
CA PHE A 35 -13.53 -0.29 -7.33
C PHE A 35 -13.83 0.66 -6.17
N ILE A 36 -13.68 0.18 -4.94
CA ILE A 36 -14.02 0.91 -3.72
C ILE A 36 -12.72 1.29 -3.02
N PRO A 37 -12.26 2.55 -3.12
CA PRO A 37 -11.11 3.01 -2.36
C PRO A 37 -11.46 3.08 -0.87
N LEU A 38 -10.55 2.62 -0.03
CA LEU A 38 -10.67 2.67 1.41
C LEU A 38 -10.03 3.95 1.94
N ARG A 39 -10.64 4.51 2.98
CA ARG A 39 -10.09 5.68 3.67
C ARG A 39 -9.27 5.20 4.85
N ASN A 40 -7.95 5.39 4.79
CA ASN A 40 -7.03 4.98 5.85
C ASN A 40 -7.12 3.49 6.22
N GLY A 41 -7.37 2.60 5.25
CA GLY A 41 -7.52 1.18 5.51
C GLY A 41 -8.92 0.72 5.89
N ILE A 42 -9.90 1.63 5.96
CA ILE A 42 -11.26 1.35 6.43
C ILE A 42 -12.27 1.68 5.32
N TRP A 43 -13.25 0.80 5.13
CA TRP A 43 -14.39 1.11 4.26
C TRP A 43 -15.32 2.09 4.95
N ASP A 44 -15.48 3.25 4.34
CA ASP A 44 -16.39 4.31 4.78
C ASP A 44 -17.45 4.54 3.68
N PRO A 45 -18.72 4.16 3.91
CA PRO A 45 -19.79 4.34 2.93
C PRO A 45 -20.12 5.82 2.63
N GLU A 46 -19.88 6.74 3.56
CA GLU A 46 -20.07 8.18 3.30
C GLU A 46 -18.99 8.71 2.38
N TYR A 47 -17.74 8.30 2.63
CA TYR A 47 -16.61 8.57 1.74
C TYR A 47 -16.87 8.01 0.34
N GLU A 48 -17.26 6.73 0.21
CA GLU A 48 -17.59 6.13 -1.08
C GLU A 48 -18.66 6.91 -1.84
N ARG A 49 -19.76 7.29 -1.16
CA ARG A 49 -20.83 8.09 -1.77
C ARG A 49 -20.33 9.47 -2.23
N GLY A 50 -19.42 10.09 -1.48
CA GLY A 50 -18.83 11.37 -1.82
C GLY A 50 -17.95 11.34 -3.08
N LEU A 51 -17.40 10.18 -3.44
CA LEU A 51 -16.60 10.00 -4.65
C LEU A 51 -17.45 9.85 -5.92
N VAL A 52 -18.72 9.45 -5.78
CA VAL A 52 -19.61 9.24 -6.93
C VAL A 52 -19.96 10.59 -7.55
N GLY A 53 -19.47 10.83 -8.77
CA GLY A 53 -19.68 12.09 -9.49
C GLY A 53 -18.69 13.19 -9.13
N ALA A 54 -17.71 12.90 -8.26
CA ALA A 54 -16.59 13.80 -7.98
C ALA A 54 -15.70 13.98 -9.21
N THR A 55 -15.15 15.18 -9.35
CA THR A 55 -14.10 15.48 -10.32
C THR A 55 -12.78 14.82 -9.92
N THR A 56 -11.84 14.70 -10.86
CA THR A 56 -10.52 14.14 -10.57
C THR A 56 -9.79 14.91 -9.46
N SER A 57 -9.91 16.24 -9.42
CA SER A 57 -9.27 17.05 -8.36
C SER A 57 -9.86 16.71 -6.99
N GLU A 58 -11.19 16.64 -6.88
CA GLU A 58 -11.86 16.31 -5.62
C GLU A 58 -11.50 14.90 -5.15
N VAL A 59 -11.39 13.94 -6.08
CA VAL A 59 -10.91 12.59 -5.75
C VAL A 59 -9.48 12.65 -5.21
N ILE A 60 -8.55 13.32 -5.90
CA ILE A 60 -7.16 13.47 -5.47
C ILE A 60 -7.08 14.07 -4.06
N ASP A 61 -7.85 15.14 -3.80
CA ASP A 61 -7.85 15.85 -2.52
C ASP A 61 -8.47 15.01 -1.39
N SER A 62 -9.30 14.01 -1.73
CA SER A 62 -9.96 13.13 -0.77
C SER A 62 -9.13 11.89 -0.38
N LEU A 63 -8.15 11.51 -1.21
CA LEU A 63 -7.30 10.33 -0.97
C LEU A 63 -6.41 10.57 0.25
N SER A 64 -6.34 9.55 1.12
CA SER A 64 -5.45 9.60 2.28
C SER A 64 -4.83 8.24 2.58
N LEU A 65 -3.56 8.26 2.95
CA LEU A 65 -2.81 7.09 3.42
C LEU A 65 -2.72 7.05 4.96
N GLY A 66 -3.52 7.87 5.64
CA GLY A 66 -3.58 7.93 7.09
C GLY A 66 -2.23 8.27 7.71
N TRP A 67 -1.77 7.45 8.65
CA TRP A 67 -0.50 7.68 9.36
C TRP A 67 0.71 7.71 8.43
N TYR A 68 0.61 7.09 7.24
CA TYR A 68 1.74 7.00 6.32
C TYR A 68 2.09 8.36 5.77
N GLU A 69 1.12 9.26 5.61
CA GLU A 69 1.38 10.61 5.13
C GLU A 69 2.37 11.36 6.03
N SER A 70 2.27 11.21 7.34
CA SER A 70 3.21 11.82 8.27
C SER A 70 4.63 11.29 8.07
N LEU A 71 4.78 9.98 7.88
CA LEU A 71 6.08 9.35 7.61
C LEU A 71 6.64 9.76 6.25
N LEU A 72 5.79 9.75 5.22
CA LEU A 72 6.13 10.12 3.85
C LEU A 72 6.56 11.58 3.74
N ARG A 73 5.83 12.51 4.38
CA ARG A 73 6.08 13.95 4.32
C ARG A 73 7.26 14.42 5.17
N THR A 74 7.71 13.64 6.15
CA THR A 74 8.79 14.05 7.05
C THR A 74 10.08 13.28 6.79
N TYR A 75 10.05 11.96 6.98
CA TYR A 75 11.24 11.12 7.03
C TYR A 75 11.63 10.57 5.65
N MET A 76 10.67 10.47 4.71
CA MET A 76 10.88 9.93 3.36
C MET A 76 10.65 10.96 2.24
N ALA A 77 10.45 12.24 2.58
CA ALA A 77 9.94 13.25 1.64
C ALA A 77 10.83 13.52 0.43
N SER A 78 12.14 13.40 0.60
CA SER A 78 13.13 13.63 -0.45
C SER A 78 13.55 12.36 -1.19
N LYS A 79 13.11 11.18 -0.73
CA LYS A 79 13.52 9.91 -1.35
C LYS A 79 12.66 9.64 -2.58
N PRO A 80 13.27 9.24 -3.72
CA PRO A 80 12.50 8.74 -4.85
C PRO A 80 11.66 7.53 -4.42
N VAL A 81 10.46 7.41 -5.00
CA VAL A 81 9.54 6.31 -4.74
C VAL A 81 9.66 5.28 -5.86
N ARG A 82 9.82 4.02 -5.47
CA ARG A 82 9.80 2.87 -6.38
C ARG A 82 8.67 1.94 -5.98
N VAL A 83 7.88 1.47 -6.93
CA VAL A 83 6.69 0.65 -6.66
C VAL A 83 6.83 -0.71 -7.32
N VAL A 84 6.86 -1.75 -6.49
CA VAL A 84 6.74 -3.15 -6.90
C VAL A 84 5.32 -3.65 -6.60
N SER A 85 4.80 -4.51 -7.45
CA SER A 85 3.52 -5.17 -7.24
C SER A 85 3.62 -6.67 -7.48
N SER A 86 2.74 -7.43 -6.83
CA SER A 86 2.57 -8.87 -7.08
C SER A 86 1.12 -9.16 -7.40
N MET A 87 0.88 -9.62 -8.62
CA MET A 87 -0.45 -9.89 -9.15
C MET A 87 -0.44 -11.20 -9.94
N GLY A 88 -1.50 -11.99 -9.81
CA GLY A 88 -1.61 -13.30 -10.45
C GLY A 88 -2.71 -14.14 -9.81
N GLU A 89 -2.75 -15.42 -10.16
CA GLU A 89 -3.75 -16.37 -9.64
C GLU A 89 -3.80 -16.39 -8.11
N GLN A 90 -4.96 -16.77 -7.59
CA GLN A 90 -5.17 -16.95 -6.16
C GLN A 90 -4.31 -18.09 -5.61
N SER A 91 -3.78 -17.91 -4.39
CA SER A 91 -3.03 -18.95 -3.66
C SER A 91 -1.69 -19.44 -4.26
N VAL A 92 -1.03 -18.64 -5.11
CA VAL A 92 0.29 -18.98 -5.68
C VAL A 92 1.51 -18.45 -4.91
N GLY A 93 1.32 -17.97 -3.67
CA GLY A 93 2.42 -17.48 -2.82
C GLY A 93 2.85 -16.02 -3.07
N LYS A 94 1.99 -15.19 -3.67
CA LYS A 94 2.28 -13.76 -3.97
C LYS A 94 2.77 -12.96 -2.75
N SER A 95 1.98 -12.94 -1.68
CA SER A 95 2.30 -12.24 -0.43
C SER A 95 3.57 -12.81 0.23
N TYR A 96 3.77 -14.13 0.16
CA TYR A 96 4.99 -14.77 0.65
C TYR A 96 6.22 -14.23 -0.09
N CYS A 97 6.19 -14.20 -1.42
CA CYS A 97 7.29 -13.65 -2.21
C CYS A 97 7.55 -12.17 -1.90
N LEU A 98 6.51 -11.35 -1.79
CA LEU A 98 6.67 -9.93 -1.44
C LEU A 98 7.27 -9.72 -0.05
N ASN A 99 6.84 -10.49 0.96
CA ASN A 99 7.40 -10.40 2.31
C ASN A 99 8.90 -10.68 2.33
N HIS A 100 9.37 -11.67 1.57
CA HIS A 100 10.80 -11.99 1.49
C HIS A 100 11.57 -10.99 0.62
N PHE A 101 10.93 -10.41 -0.39
CA PHE A 101 11.56 -9.45 -1.30
C PHE A 101 11.76 -8.07 -0.65
N ALA A 102 10.73 -7.57 0.02
CA ALA A 102 10.67 -6.19 0.50
C ALA A 102 10.66 -6.06 2.03
N ASP A 103 10.89 -7.14 2.77
CA ASP A 103 10.83 -7.15 4.24
C ASP A 103 9.49 -6.61 4.77
N THR A 104 8.40 -7.02 4.11
CA THR A 104 7.03 -6.62 4.46
C THR A 104 6.35 -7.66 5.34
N SER A 105 5.29 -7.25 6.03
CA SER A 105 4.45 -8.14 6.84
C SER A 105 3.04 -8.26 6.26
N PHE A 106 2.93 -8.58 4.96
CA PHE A 106 1.67 -9.07 4.39
C PHE A 106 1.43 -10.48 4.96
N ALA A 107 1.01 -10.56 6.21
CA ALA A 107 0.76 -11.82 6.87
C ALA A 107 -0.38 -12.54 6.14
N GLY A 108 -0.09 -13.75 5.66
CA GLY A 108 -1.11 -14.71 5.27
C GLY A 108 -2.00 -14.98 6.48
N SER A 109 -3.16 -14.33 6.52
CA SER A 109 -4.21 -14.71 7.43
C SER A 109 -4.58 -16.15 7.10
N ALA A 110 -4.58 -17.00 8.12
CA ALA A 110 -5.24 -18.30 8.10
C ALA A 110 -6.77 -18.21 7.82
N MET A 111 -7.27 -17.05 7.36
CA MET A 111 -8.56 -16.82 6.72
C MET A 111 -8.30 -16.33 5.30
N ARG A 112 -8.80 -17.12 4.35
CA ARG A 112 -9.10 -16.83 2.93
C ARG A 112 -8.48 -15.53 2.39
N THR A 113 -7.39 -15.70 1.64
CA THR A 113 -6.92 -14.89 0.51
C THR A 113 -7.08 -13.37 0.59
N THR A 114 -5.95 -12.65 0.56
CA THR A 114 -5.84 -11.19 0.44
C THR A 114 -7.03 -10.59 -0.30
N GLU A 115 -7.92 -9.89 0.42
CA GLU A 115 -9.03 -9.17 -0.20
C GLU A 115 -8.52 -7.81 -0.67
N GLY A 116 -8.81 -7.41 -1.91
CA GLY A 116 -8.46 -6.10 -2.44
C GLY A 116 -6.96 -5.88 -2.69
N ILE A 117 -6.48 -4.67 -2.39
CA ILE A 117 -5.13 -4.21 -2.70
C ILE A 117 -4.49 -3.66 -1.42
N TRP A 118 -3.35 -4.22 -1.04
CA TRP A 118 -2.63 -3.85 0.17
C TRP A 118 -1.31 -3.17 -0.17
N LEU A 119 -0.96 -2.17 0.62
CA LEU A 119 0.28 -1.41 0.51
C LEU A 119 1.15 -1.60 1.75
N SER A 120 2.44 -1.77 1.54
CA SER A 120 3.46 -1.66 2.60
C SER A 120 4.62 -0.82 2.08
N CYS A 121 5.31 -0.15 3.01
CA CYS A 121 6.40 0.77 2.70
C CYS A 121 7.69 0.22 3.31
N THR A 122 8.75 0.09 2.53
CA THR A 122 10.07 -0.33 3.02
C THR A 122 11.08 0.79 2.77
N PRO A 123 11.49 1.52 3.82
CA PRO A 123 12.55 2.50 3.73
C PRO A 123 13.88 1.85 3.32
N THR A 124 14.53 2.34 2.27
CA THR A 124 15.90 1.96 1.93
C THR A 124 16.84 3.14 2.11
N ALA A 125 18.15 2.95 1.87
CA ALA A 125 19.11 4.05 1.90
C ALA A 125 18.76 5.14 0.88
N ASP A 126 18.47 4.75 -0.36
CA ASP A 126 18.39 5.67 -1.51
C ASP A 126 16.97 5.97 -1.99
N TYR A 127 16.01 5.09 -1.70
CA TYR A 127 14.63 5.21 -2.16
C TYR A 127 13.63 4.68 -1.14
N LEU A 128 12.36 5.03 -1.30
CA LEU A 128 11.27 4.36 -0.61
C LEU A 128 10.70 3.29 -1.53
N LEU A 129 10.74 2.02 -1.10
CA LEU A 129 10.08 0.94 -1.80
C LEU A 129 8.63 0.86 -1.33
N ILE A 130 7.68 0.94 -2.26
CA ILE A 130 6.28 0.64 -2.03
C ILE A 130 6.01 -0.73 -2.61
N SER A 131 5.48 -1.62 -1.79
CA SER A 131 5.06 -2.96 -2.20
C SER A 131 3.55 -3.02 -2.23
N LEU A 132 2.98 -3.48 -3.35
CA LEU A 132 1.55 -3.67 -3.53
C LEU A 132 1.22 -5.17 -3.65
N ASP A 133 0.50 -5.71 -2.67
CA ASP A 133 -0.03 -7.07 -2.73
C ASP A 133 -1.47 -7.04 -3.24
N PHE A 134 -1.69 -7.64 -4.41
CA PHE A 134 -3.01 -7.71 -5.01
C PHE A 134 -3.69 -9.02 -4.66
N GLU A 135 -5.00 -8.94 -4.50
CA GLU A 135 -5.85 -10.09 -4.44
C GLU A 135 -5.65 -11.04 -5.64
N GLY A 136 -5.82 -12.33 -5.37
CA GLY A 136 -5.71 -13.37 -6.39
C GLY A 136 -6.79 -13.26 -7.46
N MET A 137 -6.36 -13.26 -8.72
CA MET A 137 -7.21 -13.22 -9.91
C MET A 137 -7.91 -14.56 -10.16
N GLN A 138 -8.98 -14.53 -10.96
CA GLN A 138 -9.72 -15.73 -11.41
C GLN A 138 -10.27 -16.60 -10.26
N SER A 139 -10.63 -15.98 -9.14
CA SER A 139 -11.37 -16.69 -8.10
C SER A 139 -12.78 -17.01 -8.59
N ILE A 140 -13.37 -18.11 -8.10
CA ILE A 140 -14.76 -18.49 -8.42
C ILE A 140 -15.75 -17.40 -7.98
N GLU A 141 -15.37 -16.62 -6.97
CA GLU A 141 -16.20 -15.62 -6.32
C GLU A 141 -16.13 -14.23 -7.01
N ARG A 142 -15.31 -14.05 -8.07
CA ARG A 142 -15.06 -12.75 -8.70
C ARG A 142 -15.53 -12.65 -10.16
N SER A 143 -15.96 -11.46 -10.56
CA SER A 143 -16.31 -11.16 -11.95
C SER A 143 -15.11 -10.76 -12.83
N PRO A 144 -15.20 -10.94 -14.17
CA PRO A 144 -14.18 -10.43 -15.09
C PRO A 144 -13.96 -8.91 -15.01
N GLN A 145 -14.96 -8.14 -14.59
CA GLN A 145 -14.83 -6.69 -14.43
C GLN A 145 -14.04 -6.32 -13.18
N GLU A 146 -14.23 -7.04 -12.08
CA GLU A 146 -13.45 -6.84 -10.85
C GLU A 146 -11.98 -7.19 -11.10
N ASP A 147 -11.71 -8.28 -11.83
CA ASP A 147 -10.37 -8.63 -12.30
C ASP A 147 -9.76 -7.51 -13.17
N MET A 148 -10.53 -6.96 -14.13
CA MET A 148 -10.07 -5.84 -14.97
C MET A 148 -9.68 -4.62 -14.13
N LEU A 149 -10.48 -4.26 -13.11
CA LEU A 149 -10.22 -3.10 -12.26
C LEU A 149 -8.89 -3.24 -11.48
N LEU A 150 -8.60 -4.44 -10.98
CA LEU A 150 -7.31 -4.74 -10.33
C LEU A 150 -6.15 -4.60 -11.32
N VAL A 151 -6.29 -5.11 -12.55
CA VAL A 151 -5.23 -5.03 -13.58
C VAL A 151 -4.96 -3.58 -13.98
N LEU A 152 -6.02 -2.79 -14.17
CA LEU A 152 -5.90 -1.38 -14.54
C LEU A 152 -5.17 -0.59 -13.45
N PHE A 153 -5.55 -0.79 -12.18
CA PHE A 153 -4.88 -0.12 -11.06
C PHE A 153 -3.40 -0.52 -10.96
N ASN A 154 -3.10 -1.81 -11.08
CA ASN A 154 -1.74 -2.31 -11.07
C ASN A 154 -0.87 -1.67 -12.16
N THR A 155 -1.39 -1.63 -13.39
CA THR A 155 -0.70 -1.09 -14.57
C THR A 155 -0.47 0.42 -14.44
N ALA A 156 -1.38 1.13 -13.79
CA ALA A 156 -1.27 2.58 -13.63
C ALA A 156 -0.22 3.02 -12.58
N ILE A 157 0.05 2.17 -11.57
CA ILE A 157 0.89 2.56 -10.42
C ILE A 157 2.26 1.88 -10.41
N SER A 158 2.39 0.67 -10.95
CA SER A 158 3.65 -0.07 -10.90
C SER A 158 4.71 0.57 -11.79
N ASN A 159 5.93 0.78 -11.25
CA ASN A 159 6.98 1.50 -11.97
C ASN A 159 8.41 0.92 -11.78
N LEU A 160 8.52 -0.30 -11.22
CA LEU A 160 9.79 -1.04 -11.14
C LEU A 160 10.16 -1.75 -12.44
#